data_AF-A0A9D2LJM6-F1
#
_entry.id   AF-A0A9D2LJM6-F1
#
_cell.length_a   1.000
_cell.length_b   1.000
_cell.length_c   1.000
_cell.angle_alpha   90.00
_cell.angle_beta   90.00
_cell.angle_gamma   90.00
#
_symmetry.space_group_name_H-M   'P 1'
#
loop_
_entity.id
_entity.type
_entity.pdbx_description
1 polymer ?
#
loop_
_entity_poly.entity_id
_entity_poly.type
_entity_poly.pdbx_seq_one_letter_code
_entity_poly.pdbx_strand_id
1 'polypeptide(L)'
;MTSIFEPLFDTYGDSVMREHGVFDETELMKALDGLSLEQPAKNEVCDLLFNCYLRWSTAAFAVGAHLGLSLGAQTSGHADRRPPSATSRPD
;
A
#
# COMPACT_ATOMS: atom_id res chain seq x y z
N MET A 1 -5.40 7.36 16.26
CA MET A 1 -5.54 8.23 15.08
C MET A 1 -5.51 7.33 13.87
N THR A 2 -6.66 7.12 13.23
CA THR A 2 -6.71 6.41 11.94
C THR A 2 -5.94 7.25 10.93
N SER A 3 -4.93 6.66 10.32
CA SER A 3 -4.09 7.34 9.33
C SER A 3 -4.91 7.56 8.07
N ILE A 4 -4.75 8.68 7.37
CA ILE A 4 -5.47 8.94 6.09
C ILE A 4 -5.22 7.82 5.04
N PHE A 5 -4.16 7.04 5.24
CA PHE A 5 -3.82 5.89 4.41
C PHE A 5 -4.78 4.70 4.57
N GLU A 6 -5.46 4.52 5.71
CA GLU A 6 -6.47 3.46 5.86
C GLU A 6 -7.65 3.68 4.91
N PRO A 7 -8.37 4.83 4.94
CA PRO A 7 -9.45 5.09 3.98
C PRO A 7 -8.99 5.10 2.52
N LEU A 8 -7.76 5.56 2.24
CA LEU A 8 -7.19 5.53 0.88
C LEU A 8 -6.90 4.11 0.42
N PHE A 9 -6.42 3.26 1.32
CA PHE A 9 -6.24 1.85 1.02
C PHE A 9 -7.59 1.18 0.77
N ASP A 10 -8.58 1.38 1.64
CA ASP A 10 -9.89 0.74 1.50
C ASP A 10 -10.64 1.15 0.23
N THR A 11 -10.45 2.38 -0.26
CA THR A 11 -11.14 2.90 -1.45
C THR A 11 -10.38 2.69 -2.76
N TYR A 12 -9.05 2.60 -2.72
CA TYR A 12 -8.20 2.51 -3.92
C TYR A 12 -7.16 1.39 -3.84
N GLY A 13 -6.48 1.24 -2.70
CA GLY A 13 -5.46 0.21 -2.53
C GLY A 13 -6.01 -1.21 -2.63
N ASP A 14 -7.16 -1.50 -2.00
CA ASP A 14 -7.77 -2.83 -1.98
C ASP A 14 -8.21 -3.27 -3.39
N SER A 15 -8.80 -2.38 -4.17
CA SER A 15 -9.23 -2.71 -5.54
C SER A 15 -8.04 -3.09 -6.43
N VAL A 16 -6.96 -2.31 -6.38
CA VAL A 16 -5.71 -2.60 -7.12
C VAL A 16 -5.09 -3.91 -6.63
N MET A 17 -5.08 -4.19 -5.33
CA MET A 17 -4.52 -5.45 -4.83
C MET A 17 -5.34 -6.68 -5.25
N ARG A 18 -6.67 -6.58 -5.32
CA ARG A 18 -7.52 -7.66 -5.82
C ARG A 18 -7.25 -8.00 -7.29
N GLU A 19 -6.91 -7.01 -8.12
CA GLU A 19 -6.50 -7.25 -9.51
C GLU A 19 -5.25 -8.14 -9.62
N HIS A 20 -4.37 -8.09 -8.60
CA HIS A 20 -3.16 -8.91 -8.56
C HIS A 20 -3.37 -10.29 -7.93
N GLY A 21 -4.54 -10.59 -7.36
CA GLY A 21 -4.87 -11.92 -6.82
C GLY A 21 -3.92 -12.40 -5.71
N VAL A 22 -3.42 -11.48 -4.88
CA VAL A 22 -2.31 -11.75 -3.94
C VAL A 22 -2.72 -12.66 -2.77
N PHE A 23 -4.01 -12.69 -2.43
CA PHE A 23 -4.55 -13.55 -1.38
C PHE A 23 -5.67 -14.43 -1.94
N ASP A 24 -5.49 -15.76 -1.84
CA ASP A 24 -6.47 -16.76 -2.22
C ASP A 24 -6.90 -17.55 -0.99
N GLU A 25 -8.10 -17.22 -0.49
CA GLU A 25 -8.71 -17.90 0.65
C GLU A 25 -8.95 -19.39 0.36
N THR A 26 -9.24 -19.76 -0.88
CA THR A 26 -9.53 -21.15 -1.27
C THR A 26 -8.27 -22.00 -1.19
N GLU A 27 -7.14 -21.50 -1.70
CA GLU A 27 -5.86 -22.20 -1.61
C GLU A 27 -5.36 -22.27 -0.16
N LEU A 28 -5.63 -21.23 0.67
CA LEU A 28 -5.35 -21.28 2.10
C LEU A 28 -6.18 -22.35 2.82
N MET A 29 -7.49 -22.38 2.59
CA MET A 29 -8.38 -23.37 3.20
C MET A 29 -8.01 -24.80 2.80
N LYS A 30 -7.64 -25.01 1.54
CA LYS A 30 -7.14 -26.30 1.05
C LYS A 30 -5.82 -26.71 1.72
N ALA A 31 -4.93 -25.77 2.01
CA ALA A 31 -3.71 -26.05 2.79
C ALA A 31 -4.05 -26.41 4.25
N LEU A 32 -5.02 -25.72 4.86
CA LEU A 32 -5.50 -26.01 6.21
C LEU A 32 -6.22 -27.37 6.28
N ASP A 33 -6.87 -27.82 5.21
CA ASP A 33 -7.47 -29.15 5.12
C ASP A 33 -6.45 -30.29 5.21
N GLY A 34 -5.20 -30.03 4.83
CA GLY A 34 -4.09 -30.97 5.03
C GLY A 34 -3.62 -31.07 6.49
N LEU A 35 -4.05 -30.14 7.35
CA LEU A 35 -3.75 -30.16 8.78
C LEU A 35 -4.91 -30.85 9.50
N SER A 36 -4.62 -31.76 10.44
CA SER A 36 -5.62 -32.43 11.28
C SER A 36 -6.23 -31.49 12.35
N LEU A 37 -6.65 -30.31 11.91
CA LEU A 37 -7.33 -29.29 12.69
C LEU A 37 -8.84 -29.46 12.54
N GLU A 38 -9.58 -29.13 13.60
CA GLU A 38 -11.04 -29.02 13.51
C GLU A 38 -11.45 -27.79 12.71
N GLN A 39 -12.62 -27.84 12.06
CA GLN A 39 -13.12 -26.74 11.23
C GLN A 39 -13.13 -25.37 11.92
N PRO A 40 -13.54 -25.23 13.20
CA PRO A 40 -13.50 -23.94 13.89
C PRO A 40 -12.09 -23.35 13.98
N ALA A 41 -11.08 -24.19 14.25
CA ALA A 41 -9.69 -23.77 14.32
C ALA A 41 -9.15 -23.34 12.95
N LYS A 42 -9.54 -24.03 11.87
CA LYS A 42 -9.18 -23.63 10.50
C LYS A 42 -9.72 -22.24 10.17
N ASN A 43 -11.00 -21.99 10.49
CA ASN A 43 -11.63 -20.70 10.25
C ASN A 43 -10.93 -19.59 11.04
N GLU A 44 -10.61 -19.82 12.32
CA GLU A 44 -9.91 -18.84 13.15
C GLU A 44 -8.51 -18.49 12.60
N VAL A 45 -7.77 -19.50 12.11
CA VAL A 45 -6.46 -19.29 11.45
C VAL A 45 -6.63 -18.50 10.14
N CYS A 46 -7.66 -18.82 9.35
CA CYS A 46 -7.96 -18.12 8.11
C CYS A 46 -8.29 -16.64 8.37
N ASP A 47 -9.17 -16.37 9.35
CA ASP A 47 -9.56 -15.01 9.76
C ASP A 47 -8.34 -14.21 10.25
N LEU A 48 -7.48 -14.84 11.06
CA LEU A 48 -6.26 -14.20 11.57
C LEU A 48 -5.30 -13.85 10.43
N LEU A 49 -5.08 -14.78 9.49
CA LEU A 49 -4.21 -14.56 8.33
C LEU A 49 -4.78 -13.47 7.42
N PHE A 50 -6.09 -13.45 7.19
CA PHE A 50 -6.75 -12.41 6.42
C PHE A 50 -6.59 -11.04 7.09
N ASN A 51 -6.74 -10.96 8.42
CA ASN A 51 -6.51 -9.72 9.16
C ASN A 51 -5.06 -9.24 9.05
N CYS A 52 -4.09 -10.15 9.20
CA CYS A 52 -2.67 -9.85 9.02
C CYS A 52 -2.39 -9.36 7.59
N TYR A 53 -2.92 -10.04 6.58
CA TYR A 53 -2.81 -9.67 5.18
C TYR A 53 -3.31 -8.23 4.95
N LEU A 54 -4.50 -7.89 5.42
CA LEU A 54 -5.05 -6.54 5.30
C LEU A 54 -4.14 -5.49 5.96
N ARG A 55 -3.73 -5.73 7.21
CA ARG A 55 -2.88 -4.78 7.96
C ARG A 55 -1.52 -4.55 7.30
N TRP A 56 -0.88 -5.62 6.83
CA TRP A 56 0.41 -5.51 6.13
C TRP A 56 0.26 -4.82 4.78
N SER A 57 -0.84 -5.09 4.08
CA SER A 57 -1.17 -4.44 2.81
C SER A 57 -1.38 -2.93 2.97
N THR A 58 -2.18 -2.52 3.95
CA THR A 58 -2.37 -1.10 4.28
C THR A 58 -1.06 -0.43 4.66
N ALA A 59 -0.21 -1.10 5.45
CA ALA A 59 1.10 -0.56 5.84
C ALA A 59 2.04 -0.39 4.64
N ALA A 60 2.14 -1.41 3.78
CA ALA A 60 2.95 -1.36 2.56
C ALA A 60 2.47 -0.26 1.61
N PHE A 61 1.15 -0.13 1.44
CA PHE A 61 0.53 0.95 0.67
C PHE A 61 0.88 2.33 1.25
N ALA A 62 0.74 2.52 2.56
CA ALA A 62 1.07 3.79 3.21
C ALA A 62 2.53 4.19 2.99
N VAL A 63 3.46 3.24 3.12
CA VAL A 63 4.89 3.47 2.87
C VAL A 63 5.15 3.83 1.40
N GLY A 64 4.54 3.08 0.47
CA GLY A 64 4.67 3.33 -0.97
C GLY A 64 4.10 4.68 -1.40
N ALA A 65 2.91 5.03 -0.90
CA ALA A 65 2.27 6.31 -1.15
C ALA A 65 3.11 7.47 -0.60
N HIS A 66 3.59 7.36 0.63
CA HIS A 66 4.46 8.38 1.23
C HIS A 66 5.76 8.57 0.44
N LEU A 67 6.40 7.47 0.02
CA LEU A 67 7.61 7.52 -0.81
C LEU A 67 7.34 8.19 -2.17
N GLY A 68 6.28 7.79 -2.87
CA GLY A 68 5.91 8.35 -4.17
C GLY A 68 5.63 9.85 -4.11
N LEU A 69 4.87 10.30 -3.11
CA LEU A 69 4.59 11.72 -2.88
C LEU A 69 5.86 12.52 -2.54
N SER A 70 6.73 11.95 -1.71
CA SER A 70 8.01 12.58 -1.32
C SER A 70 8.93 12.78 -2.52
N LEU A 71 9.02 11.78 -3.42
CA LEU A 71 9.84 11.87 -4.63
C LEU A 71 9.23 12.84 -5.65
N GLY A 72 7.91 12.80 -5.87
CA GLY A 72 7.21 13.71 -6.78
C GLY A 72 7.26 15.19 -6.37
N ALA A 73 7.24 15.45 -5.06
CA ALA A 73 7.43 16.80 -4.53
C ALA A 73 8.84 17.34 -4.81
N GLN A 74 9.87 16.49 -4.70
CA GLN A 74 11.25 16.88 -4.99
C GLN A 74 11.51 17.16 -6.49
N THR A 75 10.86 16.40 -7.38
CA THR A 75 10.96 16.67 -8.84
C THR A 75 10.26 17.97 -9.23
N SER A 76 9.17 18.33 -8.55
CA SER A 76 8.42 19.57 -8.80
C SER A 76 9.15 20.81 -8.28
N GLY A 77 9.86 20.69 -7.16
CA GLY A 77 10.68 21.78 -6.59
C GLY A 77 11.97 22.07 -7.35
N HIS A 78 12.46 21.14 -8.17
CA HIS A 78 13.67 21.36 -8.98
C HIS A 78 13.39 22.16 -10.28
N ALA A 79 12.16 22.12 -10.79
CA ALA A 79 11.77 22.86 -11.99
C ALA A 79 11.69 24.40 -11.77
N ASP A 80 11.58 24.84 -10.51
CA ASP A 80 11.38 26.25 -10.15
C ASP A 80 12.71 26.99 -9.82
N ARG A 81 13.84 26.28 -9.72
CA ARG A 81 15.17 26.90 -9.53
C ARG A 81 15.88 27.14 -10.86
N ARG A 82 15.28 27.93 -11.75
CA ARG A 82 16.02 28.53 -12.87
C ARG A 82 16.80 29.73 -12.31
N PRO A 83 18.14 29.80 -12.41
CA PRO A 83 18.88 30.95 -11.90
C PRO A 83 18.44 32.22 -12.65
N PRO A 84 18.32 33.38 -11.97
CA PRO A 84 17.98 34.62 -12.63
C PRO A 84 19.07 34.94 -13.66
N SER A 85 18.66 35.03 -14.92
CA SER A 85 19.49 35.52 -16.02
C SER A 85 20.05 36.89 -15.63
N ALA A 86 21.37 37.01 -15.57
CA ALA A 86 22.07 38.26 -15.32
C ALA A 86 21.67 39.28 -16.40
N THR A 87 20.79 40.21 -16.04
CA THR A 87 20.40 41.33 -16.90
C THR A 87 21.59 42.27 -17.01
N SER A 88 22.21 42.29 -18.20
CA SER A 88 23.23 43.25 -18.59
C SER A 88 22.70 44.69 -18.42
N ARG A 89 23.45 45.51 -17.69
CA ARG A 89 23.19 46.93 -17.47
C ARG A 89 23.83 47.72 -18.63
N PRO A 90 23.12 48.61 -19.34
CA PRO A 90 23.75 49.45 -20.34
C PRO A 90 24.37 50.70 -19.70
N ASP A 91 25.46 51.17 -20.31
CA ASP A 91 26.20 52.41 -20.02
C ASP A 91 25.39 53.68 -20.31
#